data_AF-C7ZAP6-F1
#
_entry.id   AF-C7ZAP6-F1
#
_cell.length_a   1.000
_cell.length_b   1.000
_cell.length_c   1.000
_cell.angle_alpha   90.00
_cell.angle_beta   90.00
_cell.angle_gamma   90.00
#
_symmetry.space_group_name_H-M   'P 1'
#
loop_
_entity.id
_entity.type
_entity.pdbx_description
1 polymer ?
#
loop_
_entity_poly.entity_id
_entity_poly.type
_entity_poly.pdbx_seq_one_letter_code
_entity_poly.pdbx_strand_id
1 'polypeptide(L)'
;NTKAQEVFDSFISTPEKELGMKTEKIDMTAILQKSDNPYINTVAMTESLFSTADLIARWNATYPDAEFSPFDLETRNGFINHGTFNQSAYDGVIKHKEEFAAFAKKEILHPSKKTCSESIRILESGASGLPSYREEFLKHEEGTGFHYMTDPKQWLNPLLLSPLLSAPQIGIPIGQVDYKSVTSLQTEKLPIVMGLMTYPG
;
A
#
# COMPACT_ATOMS: atom_id res chain seq x y z
N ASN A 1 5.84 -9.30 -13.27
CA ASN A 1 5.78 -9.31 -14.76
C ASN A 1 7.18 -9.02 -15.30
N THR A 2 7.83 -9.94 -16.04
CA THR A 2 9.25 -9.79 -16.44
C THR A 2 9.53 -8.53 -17.26
N LYS A 3 8.68 -8.21 -18.24
CA LYS A 3 8.87 -7.01 -19.07
C LYS A 3 8.72 -5.72 -18.26
N ALA A 4 7.80 -5.72 -17.29
CA ALA A 4 7.62 -4.59 -16.40
C ALA A 4 8.85 -4.40 -15.48
N GLN A 5 9.43 -5.50 -15.00
CA GLN A 5 10.68 -5.49 -14.23
C GLN A 5 11.84 -4.95 -15.06
N GLU A 6 11.97 -5.33 -16.34
CA GLU A 6 13.00 -4.81 -17.23
C GLU A 6 12.92 -3.29 -17.40
N VAL A 7 11.70 -2.74 -17.55
CA VAL A 7 11.49 -1.28 -17.60
C VAL A 7 11.92 -0.61 -16.30
N PHE A 8 11.55 -1.21 -15.15
CA PHE A 8 11.93 -0.70 -13.84
C PHE A 8 13.45 -0.71 -13.65
N ASP A 9 14.10 -1.86 -13.86
CA ASP A 9 15.55 -2.02 -13.68
C ASP A 9 16.33 -1.10 -14.63
N SER A 10 15.87 -0.96 -15.89
CA SER A 10 16.46 -0.02 -16.85
C SER A 10 16.35 1.42 -16.36
N PHE A 11 15.20 1.83 -15.82
CA PHE A 11 15.04 3.18 -15.29
C PHE A 11 15.98 3.41 -14.10
N ILE A 12 16.04 2.48 -13.14
CA ILE A 12 16.89 2.59 -11.94
C ILE A 12 18.38 2.68 -12.26
N SER A 13 18.83 2.00 -13.32
CA SER A 13 20.22 2.11 -13.78
C SER A 13 20.60 3.52 -14.29
N THR A 14 19.61 4.33 -14.68
CA THR A 14 19.85 5.65 -15.28
C THR A 14 20.33 6.68 -14.25
N PRO A 15 19.69 6.87 -13.08
CA PRO A 15 20.23 7.70 -12.00
C PRO A 15 21.63 7.29 -11.56
N GLU A 16 21.96 6.00 -11.56
CA GLU A 16 23.30 5.53 -11.20
C GLU A 16 24.34 5.99 -12.22
N LYS A 17 24.04 5.84 -13.50
CA LYS A 17 24.93 6.23 -14.60
C LYS A 17 25.05 7.74 -14.77
N GLU A 18 23.93 8.45 -14.76
CA GLU A 18 23.87 9.87 -15.14
C GLU A 18 24.06 10.81 -13.95
N LEU A 19 23.68 10.40 -12.73
CA LEU A 19 23.77 11.21 -11.51
C LEU A 19 24.78 10.67 -10.49
N GLY A 20 25.41 9.52 -10.75
CA GLY A 20 26.34 8.89 -9.81
C GLY A 20 25.67 8.43 -8.51
N MET A 21 24.35 8.28 -8.50
CA MET A 21 23.63 7.74 -7.35
C MET A 21 23.98 6.26 -7.17
N LYS A 22 23.92 5.77 -5.93
CA LYS A 22 24.08 4.34 -5.64
C LYS A 22 22.78 3.83 -5.08
N THR A 23 22.23 2.77 -5.67
CA THR A 23 21.08 2.09 -5.11
C THR A 23 21.51 0.93 -4.22
N GLU A 24 20.76 0.71 -3.15
CA GLU A 24 20.93 -0.43 -2.26
C GLU A 24 19.60 -1.17 -2.17
N LYS A 25 19.63 -2.49 -2.37
CA LYS A 25 18.45 -3.33 -2.20
C LYS A 25 18.29 -3.65 -0.72
N ILE A 26 17.09 -3.39 -0.21
CA ILE A 26 16.75 -3.60 1.19
C ILE A 26 15.65 -4.65 1.27
N ASP A 27 15.83 -5.64 2.15
CA ASP A 27 14.78 -6.60 2.49
C ASP A 27 13.80 -5.96 3.48
N MET A 28 12.77 -5.33 2.93
CA MET A 28 11.71 -4.67 3.71
C MET A 28 10.96 -5.65 4.60
N THR A 29 10.73 -6.89 4.14
CA THR A 29 10.04 -7.91 4.92
C THR A 29 10.83 -8.26 6.17
N ALA A 30 12.14 -8.48 6.05
CA ALA A 30 13.00 -8.77 7.18
C ALA A 30 13.10 -7.61 8.18
N ILE A 31 13.04 -6.36 7.71
CA ILE A 31 13.00 -5.20 8.62
C ILE A 31 11.68 -5.15 9.37
N LEU A 32 10.55 -5.26 8.66
CA LEU A 32 9.22 -5.17 9.26
C LEU A 32 8.95 -6.29 10.27
N GLN A 33 9.48 -7.49 10.03
CA GLN A 33 9.40 -8.62 10.97
C GLN A 33 10.12 -8.40 12.30
N LYS A 34 11.01 -7.40 12.42
CA LYS A 34 11.64 -7.03 13.69
C LYS A 34 10.74 -6.17 14.58
N SER A 35 9.64 -5.66 14.06
CA SER A 35 8.71 -4.87 14.85
C SER A 35 7.77 -5.80 15.62
N ASP A 36 7.76 -5.66 16.94
CA ASP A 36 6.81 -6.37 17.81
C ASP A 36 5.38 -5.81 17.74
N ASN A 37 5.12 -4.85 16.84
CA ASN A 37 3.82 -4.19 16.75
C ASN A 37 2.81 -5.11 16.04
N PRO A 38 1.82 -5.64 16.77
CA PRO A 38 0.88 -6.61 16.22
C PRO A 38 -0.15 -5.96 15.28
N TYR A 39 -0.19 -4.63 15.23
CA TYR A 39 -1.19 -3.87 14.50
C TYR A 39 -0.71 -3.35 13.14
N ILE A 40 0.55 -3.56 12.74
CA ILE A 40 1.09 -3.06 11.46
C ILE A 40 0.16 -3.39 10.29
N ASN A 41 -0.43 -4.59 10.32
CA ASN A 41 -1.31 -5.06 9.26
C ASN A 41 -2.79 -4.68 9.44
N THR A 42 -3.20 -4.31 10.66
CA THR A 42 -4.58 -3.93 10.97
C THR A 42 -4.79 -2.43 11.06
N VAL A 43 -3.74 -1.62 11.26
CA VAL A 43 -3.87 -0.15 11.39
C VAL A 43 -4.50 0.44 10.15
N ALA A 44 -4.04 0.07 8.95
CA ALA A 44 -4.58 0.61 7.70
C ALA A 44 -6.07 0.24 7.49
N MET A 45 -6.43 -1.00 7.82
CA MET A 45 -7.82 -1.46 7.74
C MET A 45 -8.68 -0.76 8.81
N THR A 46 -8.16 -0.58 10.02
CA THR A 46 -8.86 0.09 11.09
C THR A 46 -9.05 1.58 10.81
N GLU A 47 -8.02 2.29 10.32
CA GLU A 47 -8.15 3.69 9.88
C GLU A 47 -9.16 3.82 8.73
N SER A 48 -9.15 2.90 7.77
CA SER A 48 -10.11 2.90 6.66
C SER A 48 -11.56 2.74 7.15
N LEU A 49 -11.80 1.81 8.05
CA LEU A 49 -13.12 1.60 8.66
C LEU A 49 -13.54 2.80 9.55
N PHE A 50 -12.60 3.48 10.24
CA PHE A 50 -12.91 4.68 11.03
C PHE A 50 -13.32 5.84 10.12
N SER A 51 -12.60 6.02 9.01
CA SER A 51 -12.90 7.06 8.02
C SER A 51 -14.27 6.91 7.36
N THR A 52 -14.83 5.70 7.34
CA THR A 52 -16.12 5.38 6.70
C THR A 52 -17.28 5.18 7.68
N ALA A 53 -17.01 5.16 8.99
CA ALA A 53 -18.03 4.96 10.03
C ALA A 53 -19.12 6.05 10.04
N ASP A 54 -18.74 7.32 9.86
CA ASP A 54 -19.72 8.42 9.76
C ASP A 54 -20.62 8.28 8.52
N LEU A 55 -20.07 7.76 7.42
CA LEU A 55 -20.85 7.51 6.21
C LEU A 55 -21.90 6.42 6.42
N ILE A 56 -21.57 5.35 7.16
CA ILE A 56 -22.54 4.32 7.55
C ILE A 56 -23.62 4.89 8.47
N ALA A 57 -23.22 5.69 9.46
CA ALA A 57 -24.18 6.31 10.38
C ALA A 57 -25.17 7.21 9.62
N ARG A 58 -24.67 8.03 8.68
CA ARG A 58 -25.51 8.88 7.81
C ARG A 58 -26.38 8.06 6.86
N TRP A 59 -25.86 6.98 6.29
CA TRP A 59 -26.64 6.08 5.44
C TRP A 59 -27.83 5.51 6.20
N ASN A 60 -27.59 4.91 7.37
CA ASN A 60 -28.64 4.32 8.20
C ASN A 60 -29.67 5.36 8.66
N ALA A 61 -29.23 6.59 8.95
CA ALA A 61 -30.14 7.68 9.32
C ALA A 61 -31.00 8.16 8.14
N THR A 62 -30.45 8.15 6.92
CA THR A 62 -31.15 8.60 5.71
C THR A 62 -32.08 7.53 5.14
N TYR A 63 -31.67 6.26 5.23
CA TYR A 63 -32.36 5.11 4.65
C TYR A 63 -32.55 4.02 5.72
N PRO A 64 -33.46 4.23 6.70
CA PRO A 64 -33.62 3.31 7.82
C PRO A 64 -34.13 1.92 7.42
N ASP A 65 -34.87 1.84 6.30
CA ASP A 65 -35.40 0.59 5.76
C ASP A 65 -34.47 -0.04 4.71
N ALA A 66 -33.38 0.64 4.34
CA ALA A 66 -32.38 0.06 3.44
C ALA A 66 -31.49 -0.91 4.21
N GLU A 67 -30.99 -1.92 3.51
CA GLU A 67 -29.93 -2.76 4.02
C GLU A 67 -28.63 -1.96 4.21
N PHE A 68 -27.56 -2.68 4.57
CA PHE A 68 -26.23 -2.11 4.71
C PHE A 68 -25.81 -1.35 3.45
N SER A 69 -25.23 -0.16 3.63
CA SER A 69 -24.74 0.78 2.60
C SER A 69 -24.10 0.09 1.38
N PRO A 70 -24.22 0.65 0.15
CA PRO A 70 -23.67 0.10 -1.09
C PRO A 70 -22.13 0.19 -1.17
N PHE A 71 -21.45 -0.13 -0.08
CA PHE A 71 -20.02 -0.40 -0.07
C PHE A 71 -19.73 -1.71 -0.82
N ASP A 72 -18.50 -1.80 -1.33
CA ASP A 72 -18.00 -3.06 -1.87
C ASP A 72 -17.95 -4.14 -0.78
N LEU A 73 -17.87 -5.40 -1.22
CA LEU A 73 -17.92 -6.56 -0.35
C LEU A 73 -16.78 -6.58 0.69
N GLU A 74 -15.58 -6.10 0.34
CA GLU A 74 -14.41 -6.11 1.22
C GLU A 74 -14.61 -5.11 2.37
N THR A 75 -15.03 -3.89 2.05
CA THR A 75 -15.39 -2.87 3.05
C THR A 75 -16.53 -3.36 3.96
N ARG A 76 -17.59 -3.95 3.38
CA ARG A 76 -18.71 -4.51 4.16
C ARG A 76 -18.24 -5.63 5.11
N ASN A 77 -17.42 -6.55 4.62
CA ASN A 77 -16.84 -7.62 5.44
C ASN A 77 -15.96 -7.07 6.57
N GLY A 78 -15.21 -6.00 6.31
CA GLY A 78 -14.45 -5.30 7.35
C GLY A 78 -15.34 -4.83 8.50
N PHE A 79 -16.46 -4.18 8.22
CA PHE A 79 -17.41 -3.77 9.27
C PHE A 79 -18.07 -4.94 10.00
N ILE A 80 -18.43 -6.02 9.29
CA ILE A 80 -19.04 -7.21 9.89
C ILE A 80 -18.05 -7.91 10.84
N ASN A 81 -16.80 -8.06 10.40
CA ASN A 81 -15.77 -8.80 11.14
C ASN A 81 -15.15 -7.98 12.27
N HIS A 82 -15.14 -6.65 12.17
CA HIS A 82 -14.60 -5.75 13.18
C HIS A 82 -15.74 -5.06 13.95
N GLY A 83 -16.48 -5.86 14.74
CA GLY A 83 -17.70 -5.45 15.44
C GLY A 83 -17.56 -4.40 16.56
N THR A 84 -16.38 -3.83 16.80
CA THR A 84 -16.16 -2.78 17.81
C THR A 84 -15.29 -1.64 17.30
N PHE A 85 -15.92 -0.74 16.55
CA PHE A 85 -15.39 0.59 16.25
C PHE A 85 -15.80 1.57 17.33
N ASN A 86 -14.90 1.83 18.29
CA ASN A 86 -15.10 2.84 19.33
C ASN A 86 -13.83 3.67 19.53
N GLN A 87 -13.96 4.80 20.23
CA GLN A 87 -12.84 5.72 20.44
C GLN A 87 -11.61 5.04 21.05
N SER A 88 -11.79 4.10 21.99
CA SER A 88 -10.67 3.39 22.61
C SER A 88 -9.91 2.51 21.61
N ALA A 89 -10.61 1.90 20.65
CA ALA A 89 -9.98 1.14 19.57
C ALA A 89 -9.22 2.07 18.63
N TYR A 90 -9.78 3.23 18.31
CA TYR A 90 -9.09 4.26 17.52
C TYR A 90 -7.80 4.72 18.20
N ASP A 91 -7.89 5.12 19.47
CA ASP A 91 -6.74 5.63 20.23
C ASP A 91 -5.62 4.58 20.33
N GLY A 92 -5.98 3.30 20.50
CA GLY A 92 -5.04 2.19 20.45
C GLY A 92 -4.34 2.08 19.09
N VAL A 93 -5.09 2.20 17.99
CA VAL A 93 -4.52 2.16 16.64
C VAL A 93 -3.60 3.34 16.37
N ILE A 94 -3.97 4.56 16.76
CA ILE A 94 -3.12 5.75 16.60
C ILE A 94 -1.83 5.60 17.39
N LYS A 95 -1.91 5.14 18.65
CA LYS A 95 -0.72 4.88 19.46
C LYS A 95 0.23 3.88 18.77
N HIS A 96 -0.30 2.75 18.28
CA HIS A 96 0.52 1.76 17.59
C HIS A 96 1.06 2.26 16.25
N LYS A 97 0.32 3.10 15.53
CA LYS A 97 0.82 3.78 14.33
C LYS A 97 2.03 4.65 14.65
N GLU A 98 1.98 5.43 15.73
CA GLU A 98 3.09 6.27 16.17
C GLU A 98 4.33 5.44 16.55
N GLU A 99 4.14 4.36 17.30
CA GLU A 99 5.23 3.42 17.67
C GLU A 99 5.89 2.81 16.43
N PHE A 100 5.08 2.35 15.47
CA PHE A 100 5.56 1.82 14.20
C PHE A 100 6.28 2.89 13.37
N ALA A 101 5.72 4.10 13.30
CA ALA A 101 6.34 5.20 12.57
C ALA A 101 7.71 5.56 13.16
N ALA A 102 7.86 5.55 14.49
CA ALA A 102 9.16 5.77 15.14
C ALA A 102 10.18 4.68 14.77
N PHE A 103 9.77 3.41 14.82
CA PHE A 103 10.59 2.27 14.40
C PHE A 103 11.02 2.40 12.93
N ALA A 104 10.07 2.59 12.03
CA ALA A 104 10.33 2.64 10.60
C ALA A 104 11.10 3.90 10.18
N LYS A 105 10.93 5.05 10.86
CA LYS A 105 11.80 6.22 10.64
C LYS A 105 13.26 5.92 10.94
N LYS A 106 13.54 5.07 11.92
CA LYS A 106 14.90 4.66 12.28
C LYS A 106 15.45 3.58 11.34
N GLU A 107 14.66 2.57 11.00
CA GLU A 107 15.16 1.41 10.26
C GLU A 107 14.96 1.55 8.74
N ILE A 108 13.90 2.23 8.30
CA ILE A 108 13.45 2.30 6.90
C ILE A 108 13.67 3.69 6.30
N LEU A 109 13.51 4.82 6.99
CA LEU A 109 13.63 6.16 6.40
C LEU A 109 14.67 7.05 7.11
N HIS A 110 15.75 6.47 7.63
CA HIS A 110 16.66 7.25 8.47
C HIS A 110 17.37 8.38 7.70
N PRO A 111 17.38 9.62 8.25
CA PRO A 111 18.13 10.70 7.65
C PRO A 111 19.63 10.48 7.86
N SER A 112 20.40 10.71 6.80
CA SER A 112 21.85 10.63 6.82
C SER A 112 22.48 11.96 6.48
N LYS A 113 23.30 12.46 7.40
CA LYS A 113 24.09 13.68 7.19
C LYS A 113 25.19 13.51 6.14
N LYS A 114 25.48 12.26 5.73
CA LYS A 114 26.53 11.95 4.74
C LYS A 114 25.99 11.88 3.32
N THR A 115 24.86 11.21 3.13
CA THR A 115 24.36 10.90 1.78
C THR A 115 23.13 11.72 1.38
N CYS A 116 22.44 12.35 2.34
CA CYS A 116 21.17 13.06 2.16
C CYS A 116 20.05 12.24 1.46
N SER A 117 20.30 10.96 1.16
CA SER A 117 19.49 10.10 0.29
C SER A 117 19.12 8.78 0.95
N GLU A 118 19.72 8.43 2.09
CA GLU A 118 19.27 7.33 2.95
C GLU A 118 17.86 7.54 3.52
N SER A 119 17.29 8.74 3.38
CA SER A 119 15.90 9.08 3.68
C SER A 119 14.96 8.95 2.48
N ILE A 120 15.45 8.51 1.31
CA ILE A 120 14.69 8.29 0.08
C ILE A 120 14.55 6.80 -0.15
N ARG A 121 13.33 6.33 -0.41
CA ARG A 121 13.05 4.94 -0.76
C ARG A 121 12.37 4.87 -2.10
N ILE A 122 12.89 3.95 -2.90
CA ILE A 122 12.29 3.57 -4.18
C ILE A 122 11.46 2.31 -3.89
N LEU A 123 10.16 2.43 -4.09
CA LEU A 123 9.20 1.34 -3.97
C LEU A 123 8.85 0.87 -5.37
N GLU A 124 8.95 -0.43 -5.58
CA GLU A 124 8.43 -1.05 -6.80
C GLU A 124 6.90 -1.02 -6.75
N SER A 125 6.29 -0.08 -7.48
CA SER A 125 4.84 0.16 -7.45
C SER A 125 4.23 -0.13 -8.82
N GLY A 126 3.99 -1.41 -9.11
CA GLY A 126 3.32 -1.84 -10.34
C GLY A 126 4.19 -2.58 -11.36
N ALA A 127 5.45 -2.91 -11.03
CA ALA A 127 6.26 -3.80 -11.86
C ALA A 127 5.95 -5.30 -11.60
N SER A 128 5.37 -5.61 -10.45
CA SER A 128 5.10 -6.98 -10.01
C SER A 128 3.87 -7.62 -10.65
N GLY A 129 2.81 -6.86 -10.99
CA GLY A 129 1.48 -7.45 -11.20
C GLY A 129 0.65 -6.96 -12.40
N LEU A 130 -0.40 -7.74 -12.69
CA LEU A 130 -1.52 -7.36 -13.57
C LEU A 130 -2.46 -6.38 -12.82
N PRO A 131 -3.34 -5.66 -13.53
CA PRO A 131 -4.35 -4.83 -12.88
C PRO A 131 -5.16 -5.64 -11.85
N SER A 132 -5.39 -5.04 -10.67
CA SER A 132 -6.38 -5.55 -9.73
C SER A 132 -7.78 -5.24 -10.27
N TYR A 133 -8.61 -6.26 -10.40
CA TYR A 133 -10.02 -6.12 -10.78
C TYR A 133 -10.88 -5.99 -9.52
N ARG A 134 -12.03 -5.32 -9.63
CA ARG A 134 -12.98 -5.20 -8.51
C ARG A 134 -13.67 -6.54 -8.26
N GLU A 135 -13.99 -7.25 -9.34
CA GLU A 135 -14.72 -8.49 -9.35
C GLU A 135 -13.82 -9.64 -8.90
N GLU A 136 -14.23 -10.32 -7.82
CA GLU A 136 -13.46 -11.38 -7.17
C GLU A 136 -13.04 -12.50 -8.13
N PHE A 137 -13.91 -12.90 -9.05
CA PHE A 137 -13.60 -13.96 -10.02
C PHE A 137 -12.49 -13.57 -11.00
N LEU A 138 -12.19 -12.28 -11.18
CA LEU A 138 -11.07 -11.76 -11.98
C LEU A 138 -9.78 -11.58 -11.16
N LYS A 139 -9.84 -11.69 -9.83
CA LYS A 139 -8.69 -11.58 -8.91
C LYS A 139 -7.91 -12.90 -8.72
N HIS A 140 -8.25 -13.96 -9.45
CA HIS A 140 -7.64 -15.29 -9.31
C HIS A 140 -6.49 -15.55 -10.30
N GLU A 141 -6.19 -14.58 -11.16
CA GLU A 141 -5.07 -14.67 -12.10
C GLU A 141 -3.73 -14.48 -11.37
N GLU A 142 -2.74 -15.29 -11.74
CA GLU A 142 -1.40 -15.22 -11.16
C GLU A 142 -0.78 -13.83 -11.42
N GLY A 143 -0.44 -13.11 -10.34
CA GLY A 143 0.10 -11.76 -10.41
C GLY A 143 -0.96 -10.64 -10.36
N THR A 144 -2.25 -10.95 -10.22
CA THR A 144 -3.21 -9.96 -9.71
C THR A 144 -3.07 -9.83 -8.19
N GLY A 145 -3.04 -8.61 -7.68
CA GLY A 145 -2.93 -8.35 -6.25
C GLY A 145 -4.29 -8.11 -5.61
N PHE A 146 -4.44 -8.51 -4.34
CA PHE A 146 -5.54 -8.05 -3.50
C PHE A 146 -5.31 -6.58 -3.13
N HIS A 147 -6.37 -5.77 -3.24
CA HIS A 147 -6.30 -4.36 -2.83
C HIS A 147 -6.28 -4.23 -1.30
N TYR A 148 -6.90 -5.19 -0.60
CA TYR A 148 -6.96 -5.27 0.85
C TYR A 148 -6.30 -6.56 1.35
N MET A 149 -5.58 -6.48 2.45
CA MET A 149 -5.04 -7.66 3.12
C MET A 149 -6.17 -8.38 3.84
N THR A 150 -6.46 -9.62 3.45
CA THR A 150 -7.54 -10.41 4.05
C THR A 150 -7.08 -11.21 5.28
N ASP A 151 -5.77 -11.34 5.49
CA ASP A 151 -5.17 -12.00 6.65
C ASP A 151 -4.16 -11.05 7.33
N PRO A 152 -4.35 -10.69 8.61
CA PRO A 152 -3.42 -9.86 9.36
C PRO A 152 -2.03 -10.51 9.55
N LYS A 153 -1.84 -11.79 9.21
CA LYS A 153 -0.54 -12.46 9.15
C LYS A 153 0.16 -12.37 7.79
N GLN A 154 -0.52 -11.88 6.74
CA GLN A 154 0.10 -11.62 5.45
C GLN A 154 1.08 -10.44 5.53
N TRP A 155 2.02 -10.38 4.58
CA TRP A 155 3.02 -9.31 4.52
C TRP A 155 2.37 -7.95 4.32
N LEU A 156 2.88 -6.93 5.02
CA LEU A 156 2.45 -5.54 4.83
C LEU A 156 2.63 -5.14 3.37
N ASN A 157 1.54 -4.74 2.72
CA ASN A 157 1.61 -4.16 1.39
C ASN A 157 2.46 -2.87 1.43
N PRO A 158 3.56 -2.76 0.66
CA PRO A 158 4.41 -1.56 0.66
C PRO A 158 3.67 -0.26 0.36
N LEU A 159 2.53 -0.32 -0.35
CA LEU A 159 1.68 0.83 -0.61
C LEU A 159 1.06 1.44 0.66
N LEU A 160 0.97 0.66 1.74
CA LEU A 160 0.46 1.12 3.03
C LEU A 160 1.54 1.77 3.90
N LEU A 161 2.82 1.71 3.52
CA LEU A 161 3.90 2.31 4.31
C LEU A 161 3.77 3.83 4.39
N SER A 162 3.58 4.52 3.26
CA SER A 162 3.45 5.98 3.24
C SER A 162 2.39 6.51 4.21
N PRO A 163 1.12 6.03 4.19
CA PRO A 163 0.10 6.51 5.13
C PRO A 163 0.38 6.11 6.59
N LEU A 164 1.03 4.96 6.85
CA LEU A 164 1.41 4.56 8.20
C LEU A 164 2.53 5.43 8.79
N LEU A 165 3.48 5.84 7.95
CA LEU A 165 4.64 6.62 8.34
C LEU A 165 4.42 8.14 8.30
N SER A 166 3.26 8.56 7.79
CA SER A 166 2.98 9.93 7.37
C SER A 166 4.06 10.45 6.40
N ALA A 167 4.66 9.56 5.63
CA ALA A 167 5.77 9.85 4.74
C ALA A 167 5.23 10.26 3.36
N PRO A 168 5.69 11.38 2.76
CA PRO A 168 5.30 11.72 1.41
C PRO A 168 5.76 10.64 0.42
N GLN A 169 4.84 10.23 -0.45
CA GLN A 169 5.11 9.31 -1.55
C GLN A 169 4.53 9.87 -2.84
N ILE A 170 5.31 9.83 -3.92
CA ILE A 170 4.86 10.18 -5.27
C ILE A 170 5.02 8.98 -6.20
N GLY A 171 4.05 8.78 -7.08
CA GLY A 171 4.16 7.82 -8.18
C GLY A 171 4.75 8.50 -9.41
N ILE A 172 5.86 7.98 -9.93
CA ILE A 172 6.54 8.46 -11.12
C ILE A 172 6.30 7.45 -12.24
N PRO A 173 5.56 7.80 -13.31
CA PRO A 173 5.44 6.94 -14.48
C PRO A 173 6.81 6.80 -15.15
N ILE A 174 7.28 5.57 -15.33
CA ILE A 174 8.60 5.28 -15.91
C ILE A 174 8.51 4.52 -17.23
N GLY A 175 7.31 4.08 -17.62
CA GLY A 175 7.09 3.42 -18.89
C GLY A 175 5.76 2.69 -18.94
N GLN A 176 5.64 1.79 -19.91
CA GLN A 176 4.46 0.95 -20.09
C GLN A 176 4.83 -0.33 -20.83
N VAL A 177 4.08 -1.40 -20.59
CA VAL A 177 4.23 -2.69 -21.29
C VAL A 177 2.90 -3.16 -21.85
N ASP A 178 2.95 -4.03 -22.86
CA ASP A 178 1.74 -4.70 -23.34
C ASP A 178 1.27 -5.77 -22.35
N TYR A 179 -0.03 -5.82 -22.11
CA TYR A 179 -0.69 -6.91 -21.38
C TYR A 179 -1.98 -7.33 -22.08
N LYS A 180 -2.42 -8.58 -21.86
CA LYS A 180 -3.69 -9.09 -22.37
C LYS A 180 -4.77 -8.85 -21.32
N SER A 181 -5.75 -8.01 -21.64
CA SER A 181 -6.87 -7.71 -20.74
C SER A 181 -7.88 -8.85 -20.73
N VAL A 182 -8.27 -9.31 -19.54
CA VAL A 182 -9.31 -10.34 -19.37
C VAL A 182 -10.71 -9.76 -19.54
N THR A 183 -10.87 -8.44 -19.42
CA THR A 183 -12.16 -7.75 -19.56
C THR A 183 -12.46 -7.37 -21.00
N SER A 184 -11.51 -6.74 -21.69
CA SER A 184 -11.71 -6.31 -23.08
C SER A 184 -11.33 -7.39 -24.10
N LEU A 185 -10.58 -8.40 -23.68
CA LEU A 185 -9.97 -9.43 -24.53
C LEU A 185 -9.00 -8.85 -25.57
N GLN A 186 -8.56 -7.60 -25.42
CA GLN A 186 -7.59 -6.94 -26.29
C GLN A 186 -6.23 -6.81 -25.61
N THR A 187 -5.21 -6.56 -26.43
CA THR A 187 -3.90 -6.15 -25.92
C THR A 187 -3.98 -4.67 -25.56
N GLU A 188 -3.64 -4.34 -24.33
CA GLU A 188 -3.69 -3.00 -23.77
C GLU A 188 -2.32 -2.60 -23.17
N LYS A 189 -2.17 -1.33 -22.81
CA LYS A 189 -0.96 -0.81 -22.16
C LYS A 189 -1.11 -0.81 -20.65
N LEU A 190 -0.20 -1.50 -19.96
CA LEU A 190 -0.05 -1.47 -18.52
C LEU A 190 1.01 -0.41 -18.15
N PRO A 191 0.65 0.68 -17.47
CA PRO A 191 1.63 1.68 -17.03
C PRO A 191 2.53 1.10 -15.93
N ILE A 192 3.82 1.39 -16.01
CA ILE A 192 4.81 1.06 -14.98
C ILE A 192 5.12 2.31 -14.19
N VAL A 193 4.95 2.23 -12.87
CA VAL A 193 5.14 3.35 -11.95
C VAL A 193 6.21 2.99 -10.93
N MET A 194 7.05 3.96 -10.61
CA MET A 194 8.00 3.88 -9.50
C MET A 194 7.44 4.71 -8.34
N GLY A 195 7.35 4.13 -7.15
CA GLY A 195 7.03 4.88 -5.95
C GLY A 195 8.30 5.53 -5.40
N LEU A 196 8.28 6.84 -5.19
CA LEU A 196 9.34 7.55 -4.48
C LEU A 196 8.80 8.04 -3.15
N MET A 197 9.28 7.46 -2.05
CA MET A 197 8.90 7.81 -0.68
C MET A 197 10.06 8.51 0.02
N THR A 198 9.78 9.56 0.79
CA THR A 198 10.82 10.28 1.54
C THR A 198 10.47 10.46 3.00
N TYR A 199 11.46 10.83 3.83
CA TYR A 199 11.23 11.16 5.23
C TYR A 199 10.22 12.33 5.36
N PRO A 200 9.29 12.26 6.34
CA PRO A 200 8.36 13.36 6.62
C PRO A 200 9.08 14.59 7.18
N GLY A 201 8.78 15.76 6.63
CA GLY A 201 9.37 17.05 7.01
C GLY A 201 9.05 17.51 8.43
#